data_AF-A0A7S3LES1-F1
#
_entry.id   AF-A0A7S3LES1-F1
#
_cell.length_a   1.000
_cell.length_b   1.000
_cell.length_c   1.000
_cell.angle_alpha   90.00
_cell.angle_beta   90.00
_cell.angle_gamma   90.00
#
_symmetry.space_group_name_H-M   'P 1'
#
loop_
_entity.id
_entity.type
_entity.pdbx_description
1 polymer ?
#
loop_
_entity_poly.entity_id
_entity_poly.type
_entity_poly.pdbx_seq_one_letter_code
_entity_poly.pdbx_strand_id
1 'polypeptide(L)'
;MGQSSSREVAPVEEGMDSRIKLAPDLAQKIARDFQDQEIQNAWKTVQVSILDRRSERDRHVAEVSARLQAATKKMESWKAQNAELDSTIEDLRAKFSDGKVALDYDARNVAELIKQNQPWKKEMPCLGQRAHWIDCQKKYALDSRPCDAYVDALERCVNETVVKKATTSSS
;
A
#
# COMPACT_ATOMS: atom_id res chain seq x y z
N MET A 1 28.55 68.37 -11.11
CA MET A 1 28.90 68.47 -9.67
C MET A 1 29.50 67.14 -9.27
N GLY A 2 30.82 67.12 -9.11
CA GLY A 2 31.57 65.93 -8.68
C GLY A 2 31.70 65.89 -7.17
N GLN A 3 31.82 64.68 -6.63
CA GLN A 3 32.51 64.46 -5.37
C GLN A 3 33.45 63.26 -5.57
N SER A 4 34.72 63.57 -5.80
CA SER A 4 35.82 62.63 -5.73
C SER A 4 36.09 62.32 -4.26
N SER A 5 35.97 61.07 -3.87
CA SER A 5 36.46 60.59 -2.57
C SER A 5 37.91 60.14 -2.75
N SER A 6 38.84 61.01 -2.34
CA SER A 6 40.25 60.69 -2.23
C SER A 6 40.45 59.78 -1.02
N ARG A 7 40.82 58.53 -1.26
CA ARG A 7 41.38 57.64 -0.23
C ARG A 7 42.90 57.71 -0.36
N GLU A 8 43.56 58.28 0.64
CA GLU A 8 45.00 58.16 0.84
C GLU A 8 45.36 56.68 1.05
N VAL A 9 46.21 56.15 0.17
CA VAL A 9 46.82 54.83 0.33
C VAL A 9 48.19 55.08 0.97
N ALA A 10 48.33 54.62 2.21
CA ALA A 10 49.62 54.58 2.90
C ALA A 10 50.63 53.71 2.13
N PRO A 11 51.94 54.01 2.18
CA PRO A 11 52.95 53.16 1.55
C PRO A 11 53.00 51.81 2.28
N VAL A 12 52.58 50.75 1.59
CA VAL A 12 52.79 49.38 2.06
C VAL A 12 54.27 49.09 1.86
N GLU A 13 54.99 48.98 2.98
CA GLU A 13 56.40 48.60 2.98
C GLU A 13 56.60 47.24 2.29
N GLU A 14 57.56 47.25 1.37
CA GLU A 14 58.10 46.08 0.69
C GLU A 14 58.66 45.10 1.72
N GLY A 15 58.01 43.95 1.87
CA GLY A 15 58.41 43.04 2.95
C GLY A 15 57.99 41.60 2.75
N MET A 16 57.94 41.07 1.52
CA MET A 16 57.89 39.62 1.28
C MET A 16 58.53 39.25 -0.06
N ASP A 17 59.85 39.32 -0.12
CA ASP A 17 60.65 38.73 -1.21
C ASP A 17 60.79 37.21 -0.99
N SER A 18 59.67 36.49 -0.83
CA SER A 18 59.63 35.02 -0.91
C SER A 18 59.52 34.56 -2.37
N ARG A 19 60.25 35.24 -3.26
CA ARG A 19 60.50 34.72 -4.60
C ARG A 19 61.67 33.76 -4.45
N ILE A 20 61.41 32.47 -4.55
CA ILE A 20 62.47 31.48 -4.80
C ILE A 20 63.10 31.90 -6.13
N LYS A 21 64.19 32.66 -6.06
CA LYS A 21 64.97 33.08 -7.23
C LYS A 21 65.81 31.87 -7.62
N LEU A 22 65.33 31.13 -8.63
CA LEU A 22 66.11 30.06 -9.26
C LEU A 22 67.45 30.66 -9.73
N ALA A 23 68.54 29.93 -9.50
CA ALA A 23 69.85 30.34 -10.00
C ALA A 23 69.77 30.59 -11.53
N PRO A 24 70.40 31.65 -12.07
CA PRO A 24 70.25 32.04 -13.47
C PRO A 24 70.51 30.89 -14.45
N ASP A 25 71.52 30.07 -14.16
CA ASP A 25 71.89 28.92 -14.98
C ASP A 25 70.83 27.81 -14.92
N LEU A 26 70.23 27.60 -13.75
CA LEU A 26 69.14 26.64 -13.57
C LEU A 26 67.87 27.14 -14.26
N ALA A 27 67.54 28.42 -14.15
CA ALA A 27 66.42 29.03 -14.83
C ALA A 27 66.57 28.96 -16.37
N GLN A 28 67.78 29.22 -16.88
CA GLN A 28 68.07 29.15 -18.31
C GLN A 28 68.15 27.72 -18.84
N LYS A 29 68.57 26.75 -18.00
CA LYS A 29 68.51 25.33 -18.33
C LYS A 29 67.07 24.85 -18.37
N ILE A 30 66.26 25.14 -17.35
CA ILE A 30 64.82 24.86 -17.33
C ILE A 30 64.14 25.49 -18.57
N ALA A 31 64.45 26.75 -18.90
CA ALA A 31 63.87 27.39 -20.08
C ALA A 31 64.22 26.69 -21.40
N ARG A 32 65.45 26.16 -21.53
CA ARG A 32 65.86 25.35 -22.70
C ARG A 32 65.19 23.99 -22.71
N ASP A 33 65.14 23.31 -21.58
CA ASP A 33 64.50 22.01 -21.45
C ASP A 33 62.98 22.13 -21.72
N PHE A 34 62.33 23.24 -21.36
CA PHE A 34 60.92 23.49 -21.72
C PHE A 34 60.73 23.94 -23.18
N GLN A 35 61.78 24.40 -23.87
CA GLN A 35 61.76 24.62 -25.31
C GLN A 35 61.99 23.32 -26.10
N ASP A 36 62.39 22.24 -25.43
CA ASP A 36 62.49 20.91 -26.02
C ASP A 36 61.10 20.40 -26.44
N GLN A 37 60.99 20.03 -27.71
CA GLN A 37 59.74 19.55 -28.31
C GLN A 37 59.28 18.23 -27.67
N GLU A 38 60.20 17.38 -27.20
CA GLU A 38 59.85 16.14 -26.52
C GLU A 38 59.17 16.41 -25.17
N ILE A 39 59.72 17.36 -24.40
CA ILE A 39 59.17 17.77 -23.10
C ILE A 39 57.81 18.45 -23.28
N GLN A 40 57.64 19.29 -24.30
CA GLN A 40 56.34 19.89 -24.61
C GLN A 40 55.28 18.86 -25.00
N ASN A 41 55.67 17.85 -25.80
CA ASN A 41 54.75 16.78 -26.19
C ASN A 41 54.37 15.91 -24.99
N ALA A 42 55.33 15.53 -24.15
CA ALA A 42 55.06 14.79 -22.91
C ALA A 42 54.13 15.57 -21.97
N TRP A 43 54.36 16.88 -21.81
CA TRP A 43 53.49 17.75 -21.01
C TRP A 43 52.06 17.82 -21.58
N LYS A 44 51.91 17.98 -22.90
CA LYS A 44 50.59 17.95 -23.56
C LYS A 44 49.87 16.62 -23.32
N THR A 45 50.57 15.50 -23.44
CA THR A 45 49.99 14.17 -23.17
C THR A 45 49.50 14.06 -21.72
N VAL A 46 50.30 14.52 -20.76
CA VAL A 46 49.90 14.55 -19.35
C VAL A 46 48.67 15.45 -19.15
N GLN A 47 48.67 16.64 -19.73
CA GLN A 47 47.55 17.58 -19.61
C GLN A 47 46.25 16.99 -20.18
N VAL A 48 46.31 16.38 -21.37
CA VAL A 48 45.15 15.70 -21.99
C VAL A 48 44.66 14.57 -21.07
N SER A 49 45.56 13.72 -20.58
CA SER A 49 45.18 12.61 -19.68
C SER A 49 44.51 13.07 -18.38
N ILE A 50 44.91 14.22 -17.83
CA ILE A 50 44.29 14.81 -16.64
C ILE A 50 42.89 15.32 -16.95
N LEU A 51 42.71 15.99 -18.09
CA LEU A 51 41.41 16.48 -18.54
C LEU A 51 40.45 15.32 -18.84
N ASP A 52 40.93 14.28 -19.51
CA ASP A 52 40.14 13.09 -19.83
C ASP A 52 39.66 12.41 -18.54
N ARG A 53 40.57 12.13 -17.59
CA ARG A 53 40.21 11.54 -16.29
C ARG A 53 39.24 12.39 -15.49
N ARG A 54 39.33 13.73 -15.61
CA ARG A 54 38.38 14.63 -14.96
C ARG A 54 37.02 14.55 -15.62
N SER A 55 36.96 14.57 -16.95
CA SER A 55 35.71 14.46 -17.71
C SER A 55 34.98 13.14 -17.45
N GLU A 56 35.72 12.03 -17.37
CA GLU A 56 35.18 10.71 -17.04
C GLU A 56 34.57 10.69 -15.64
N ARG A 57 35.29 11.26 -14.66
CA ARG A 57 34.81 11.36 -13.28
C ARG A 57 33.56 12.22 -13.19
N ASP A 58 33.54 13.38 -13.83
CA ASP A 58 32.40 14.29 -13.82
C ASP A 58 31.18 13.61 -14.47
N ARG A 59 31.37 12.88 -15.57
CA ARG A 59 30.32 12.07 -16.19
C ARG A 59 29.82 10.96 -15.26
N HIS A 60 30.72 10.24 -14.60
CA HIS A 60 30.34 9.18 -13.67
C HIS A 60 29.56 9.73 -12.46
N VAL A 61 29.99 10.87 -11.90
CA VAL A 61 29.29 11.55 -10.81
C VAL A 61 27.90 12.03 -11.27
N ALA A 62 27.80 12.61 -12.46
CA ALA A 62 26.52 13.02 -13.05
C ALA A 62 25.57 11.81 -13.22
N GLU A 63 26.09 10.68 -13.71
CA GLU A 63 25.29 9.46 -13.88
C GLU A 63 24.80 8.89 -12.54
N VAL A 64 25.70 8.77 -11.55
CA VAL A 64 25.36 8.26 -10.22
C VAL A 64 24.36 9.18 -9.53
N SER A 65 24.56 10.50 -9.60
CA SER A 65 23.63 11.47 -9.00
C SER A 65 22.23 11.41 -9.65
N ALA A 66 22.15 11.26 -10.98
CA ALA A 66 20.88 11.09 -11.67
C ALA A 66 20.15 9.80 -11.25
N ARG A 67 20.88 8.69 -11.13
CA ARG A 67 20.34 7.42 -10.63
C ARG A 67 19.85 7.55 -9.18
N LEU A 68 20.61 8.23 -8.32
CA LEU A 68 20.23 8.48 -6.93
C LEU A 68 18.95 9.30 -6.86
N GLN A 69 18.85 10.41 -7.61
CA GLN A 69 17.66 11.24 -7.65
C GLN A 69 16.42 10.47 -8.13
N ALA A 70 16.57 9.62 -9.16
CA ALA A 70 15.49 8.77 -9.64
C ALA A 70 15.05 7.75 -8.57
N ALA A 71 16.00 7.14 -7.85
CA ALA A 71 15.71 6.22 -6.75
C ALA A 71 15.00 6.93 -5.59
N THR A 72 15.45 8.12 -5.20
CA THR A 72 14.80 8.92 -4.14
C THR A 72 13.36 9.28 -4.51
N LYS A 73 13.10 9.70 -5.75
CA LYS A 73 11.73 9.97 -6.22
C LYS A 73 10.83 8.73 -6.14
N LYS A 74 11.36 7.55 -6.52
CA LYS A 74 10.62 6.29 -6.40
C LYS A 74 10.34 5.95 -4.94
N MET A 75 11.32 6.10 -4.05
CA MET A 75 11.16 5.86 -2.61
C MET A 75 10.07 6.75 -2.00
N GLU A 76 10.05 8.04 -2.34
CA GLU A 76 9.00 8.95 -1.86
C GLU A 76 7.63 8.57 -2.41
N SER A 77 7.55 8.14 -3.68
CA SER A 77 6.28 7.65 -4.24
C SER A 77 5.77 6.40 -3.51
N TRP A 78 6.66 5.49 -3.13
CA TRP A 78 6.32 4.28 -2.37
C TRP A 78 5.87 4.60 -0.95
N LYS A 79 6.52 5.56 -0.28
CA LYS A 79 6.07 6.03 1.04
C LYS A 79 4.66 6.59 1.00
N ALA A 80 4.35 7.41 0.00
CA ALA A 80 3.01 7.97 -0.18
C ALA A 80 1.97 6.87 -0.43
N GLN A 81 2.29 5.89 -1.29
CA GLN A 81 1.42 4.74 -1.53
C GLN A 81 1.20 3.89 -0.28
N ASN A 82 2.24 3.64 0.51
CA ASN A 82 2.11 2.90 1.76
C ASN A 82 1.23 3.64 2.78
N ALA A 83 1.39 4.96 2.91
CA ALA A 83 0.56 5.75 3.81
C ALA A 83 -0.93 5.69 3.43
N GLU A 84 -1.24 5.73 2.13
CA GLU A 84 -2.61 5.57 1.62
C GLU A 84 -3.17 4.17 1.90
N LEU A 85 -2.35 3.13 1.72
CA LEU A 85 -2.73 1.75 2.04
C LEU A 85 -2.98 1.56 3.53
N ASP A 86 -2.14 2.12 4.39
CA ASP A 86 -2.31 2.07 5.85
C ASP A 86 -3.62 2.75 6.28
N SER A 87 -3.89 3.94 5.74
CA SER A 87 -5.17 4.65 5.94
C SER A 87 -6.37 3.80 5.51
N THR A 88 -6.30 3.20 4.32
CA THR A 88 -7.36 2.32 3.82
C THR A 88 -7.59 1.10 4.72
N ILE A 89 -6.51 0.51 5.24
CA ILE A 89 -6.58 -0.64 6.16
C ILE A 89 -7.26 -0.23 7.46
N GLU A 90 -6.93 0.93 8.02
CA GLU A 90 -7.56 1.44 9.24
C GLU A 90 -9.06 1.69 9.04
N ASP A 91 -9.43 2.33 7.93
CA ASP A 91 -10.83 2.56 7.55
C ASP A 91 -11.62 1.25 7.40
N LEU A 92 -11.03 0.25 6.75
CA LEU A 92 -11.66 -1.06 6.59
C LEU A 92 -11.80 -1.80 7.93
N ARG A 93 -10.80 -1.70 8.80
CA ARG A 93 -10.86 -2.27 10.16
C ARG A 93 -11.96 -1.63 10.99
N ALA A 94 -12.12 -0.31 10.92
CA ALA A 94 -13.20 0.41 11.60
C ALA A 94 -14.57 -0.06 11.11
N LYS A 95 -14.79 -0.07 9.79
CA LYS A 95 -16.05 -0.56 9.18
C LYS A 95 -16.35 -2.01 9.54
N PHE A 96 -15.34 -2.87 9.57
CA PHE A 96 -15.51 -4.27 9.96
C PHE A 96 -15.87 -4.42 11.44
N SER A 97 -15.23 -3.63 12.32
CA SER A 97 -15.55 -3.60 13.75
C SER A 97 -17.01 -3.15 13.98
N ASP A 98 -17.43 -2.06 13.34
CA ASP A 98 -18.80 -1.55 13.44
C ASP A 98 -19.82 -2.58 12.91
N GLY A 99 -19.53 -3.19 11.75
CA GLY A 99 -20.37 -4.24 11.18
C GLY A 99 -20.47 -5.48 12.08
N LYS A 100 -19.38 -5.87 12.74
CA LYS A 100 -19.38 -6.96 13.71
C LYS A 100 -20.27 -6.64 14.91
N VAL A 101 -20.17 -5.43 15.46
CA VAL A 101 -21.01 -5.01 16.59
C VAL A 101 -22.49 -4.99 16.21
N ALA A 102 -22.82 -4.48 15.02
CA ALA A 102 -24.18 -4.49 14.50
C ALA A 102 -24.73 -5.92 14.33
N LEU A 103 -23.94 -6.82 13.74
CA LEU A 103 -24.32 -8.24 13.58
C LEU A 103 -24.48 -8.95 14.93
N ASP A 104 -23.59 -8.70 15.89
CA ASP A 104 -23.69 -9.27 17.24
C ASP A 104 -24.95 -8.76 17.96
N TYR A 105 -25.31 -7.49 17.77
CA TYR A 105 -26.55 -6.91 18.28
C TYR A 105 -27.79 -7.57 17.65
N ASP A 106 -27.83 -7.65 16.31
CA ASP A 106 -28.94 -8.26 15.58
C ASP A 106 -29.10 -9.75 15.93
N ALA A 107 -28.00 -10.50 16.02
CA ALA A 107 -28.02 -11.90 16.42
C ALA A 107 -28.59 -12.09 17.83
N ARG A 108 -28.24 -11.21 18.77
CA ARG A 108 -28.82 -11.23 20.13
C ARG A 108 -30.30 -10.90 20.11
N ASN A 109 -30.70 -9.86 19.39
CA ASN A 109 -32.10 -9.45 19.29
C ASN A 109 -32.95 -10.55 18.65
N VAL A 110 -32.48 -11.19 17.58
CA VAL A 110 -33.14 -12.35 16.97
C VAL A 110 -33.21 -13.52 17.95
N ALA A 111 -32.14 -13.83 18.68
CA ALA A 111 -32.15 -14.88 19.68
C ALA A 111 -33.15 -14.61 20.82
N GLU A 112 -33.29 -13.36 21.25
CA GLU A 112 -34.30 -12.94 22.23
C GLU A 112 -35.72 -13.02 21.68
N LEU A 113 -35.94 -12.56 20.44
CA LEU A 113 -37.23 -12.71 19.76
C LEU A 113 -37.63 -14.17 19.61
N ILE A 114 -36.69 -15.08 19.34
CA ILE A 114 -36.96 -16.54 19.29
C ILE A 114 -37.28 -17.09 20.68
N LYS A 115 -36.66 -16.58 21.74
CA LYS A 115 -36.97 -16.98 23.13
C LYS A 115 -38.34 -16.48 23.58
N GLN A 116 -38.66 -15.21 23.32
CA GLN A 116 -39.93 -14.57 23.69
C GLN A 116 -41.09 -15.09 22.83
N ASN A 117 -40.86 -15.24 21.52
CA ASN A 117 -41.74 -15.95 20.61
C ASN A 117 -41.32 -17.43 20.51
N GLN A 118 -41.25 -18.14 21.64
CA GLN A 118 -41.45 -19.59 21.60
C GLN A 118 -42.95 -19.89 21.53
N PRO A 119 -43.54 -20.21 20.35
CA PRO A 119 -44.75 -21.01 20.35
C PRO A 119 -44.54 -22.51 20.14
N TRP A 120 -43.37 -23.15 20.24
CA TRP A 120 -43.30 -24.58 19.82
C TRP A 120 -42.39 -25.49 20.66
N LYS A 121 -42.74 -25.64 21.95
CA LYS A 121 -42.80 -26.97 22.58
C LYS A 121 -44.23 -27.56 22.57
N LYS A 122 -45.17 -26.93 21.84
CA LYS A 122 -46.33 -27.67 21.37
C LYS A 122 -45.83 -28.54 20.22
N GLU A 123 -45.80 -29.86 20.43
CA GLU A 123 -45.76 -30.83 19.35
C GLU A 123 -46.68 -30.31 18.24
N MET A 124 -46.09 -29.87 17.13
CA MET A 124 -46.85 -29.49 15.95
C MET A 124 -47.50 -30.79 15.49
N PRO A 125 -48.80 -30.97 15.71
CA PRO A 125 -49.43 -32.22 15.35
C PRO A 125 -49.25 -32.38 13.83
N CYS A 126 -48.87 -33.57 13.39
CA CYS A 126 -48.75 -33.90 11.98
C CYS A 126 -47.51 -33.35 11.25
N LEU A 127 -46.49 -32.85 11.97
CA LEU A 127 -45.24 -32.36 11.34
C LEU A 127 -44.55 -33.44 10.49
N GLY A 128 -44.54 -34.69 10.97
CA GLY A 128 -43.94 -35.81 10.24
C GLY A 128 -44.66 -36.11 8.92
N GLN A 129 -45.99 -36.20 8.95
CA GLN A 129 -46.82 -36.40 7.77
C GLN A 129 -46.65 -35.25 6.77
N ARG A 130 -46.56 -34.01 7.27
CA ARG A 130 -46.32 -32.82 6.44
C ARG A 130 -44.93 -32.84 5.78
N ALA A 131 -43.89 -33.26 6.50
CA ALA A 131 -42.54 -33.36 5.96
C ALA A 131 -42.46 -34.38 4.81
N HIS A 132 -43.05 -35.57 5.00
CA HIS A 132 -43.10 -36.60 3.96
C HIS A 132 -43.88 -36.17 2.72
N TRP A 133 -44.98 -35.43 2.89
CA TRP A 133 -45.72 -34.87 1.77
C TRP A 133 -44.89 -33.84 0.97
N ILE A 134 -44.20 -32.92 1.66
CA ILE A 134 -43.35 -31.91 1.01
C ILE A 134 -42.20 -32.57 0.25
N ASP A 135 -41.56 -33.58 0.84
CA ASP A 135 -40.46 -34.30 0.19
C ASP A 135 -40.95 -35.10 -1.02
N CYS A 136 -42.15 -35.67 -0.95
CA CYS A 136 -42.78 -36.34 -2.09
C CYS A 136 -43.08 -35.34 -3.23
N GLN A 137 -43.66 -34.17 -2.92
CA GLN A 137 -43.94 -33.13 -3.91
C GLN A 137 -42.67 -32.64 -4.62
N LYS A 138 -41.57 -32.46 -3.89
CA LYS A 138 -40.28 -32.09 -4.49
C LYS A 138 -39.78 -33.15 -5.46
N LYS A 139 -39.99 -34.43 -5.14
CA LYS A 139 -39.56 -35.56 -5.95
C LYS A 139 -40.43 -35.77 -7.20
N TYR A 140 -41.73 -35.48 -7.11
CA TYR A 140 -42.69 -35.66 -8.19
C TYR A 140 -43.42 -34.35 -8.53
N ALA A 141 -42.67 -33.35 -8.97
CA ALA A 141 -43.19 -32.00 -9.23
C ALA A 141 -44.22 -31.92 -10.38
N LEU A 142 -44.23 -32.90 -11.30
CA LEU A 142 -45.10 -32.92 -12.48
C LEU A 142 -46.32 -33.85 -12.34
N ASP A 143 -46.30 -34.78 -11.38
CA ASP A 143 -47.41 -35.71 -11.13
C ASP A 143 -47.52 -35.96 -9.63
N SER A 144 -48.56 -35.40 -9.00
CA SER A 144 -48.74 -35.47 -7.55
C SER A 144 -49.42 -36.74 -7.06
N ARG A 145 -49.95 -37.59 -7.96
CA ARG A 145 -50.67 -38.83 -7.60
C ARG A 145 -49.88 -39.79 -6.70
N PRO A 146 -48.56 -39.96 -6.87
CA PRO A 146 -47.75 -40.78 -5.95
C PRO A 146 -47.71 -40.24 -4.51
N CYS A 147 -48.12 -38.99 -4.29
CA CYS A 147 -48.09 -38.33 -2.99
C CYS A 147 -49.45 -38.36 -2.27
N ASP A 148 -50.52 -38.89 -2.89
CA ASP A 148 -51.87 -38.92 -2.33
C ASP A 148 -51.91 -39.66 -0.98
N ALA A 149 -51.14 -40.74 -0.84
CA ALA A 149 -51.03 -41.48 0.42
C ALA A 149 -50.49 -40.62 1.58
N TYR A 150 -49.63 -39.64 1.30
CA TYR A 150 -49.13 -38.69 2.30
C TYR A 150 -50.13 -37.57 2.60
N VAL A 151 -50.94 -37.17 1.61
CA VAL A 151 -52.06 -36.25 1.80
C VAL A 151 -53.10 -36.89 2.72
N ASP A 152 -53.53 -38.11 2.43
CA ASP A 152 -54.50 -38.86 3.25
C ASP A 152 -54.01 -39.07 4.69
N ALA A 153 -52.71 -39.30 4.88
CA ALA A 153 -52.10 -39.44 6.19
C ALA A 153 -52.06 -38.11 6.95
N LEU A 154 -51.80 -37.00 6.24
CA LEU A 154 -51.83 -35.66 6.79
C LEU A 154 -53.26 -35.27 7.19
N GLU A 155 -54.24 -35.52 6.32
CA GLU A 155 -55.66 -35.26 6.60
C GLU A 155 -56.17 -36.05 7.80
N ARG A 156 -55.85 -37.34 7.89
CA ARG A 156 -56.19 -38.16 9.06
C ARG A 156 -55.62 -37.58 10.34
N CYS A 157 -54.35 -37.21 10.33
CA CYS A 157 -53.72 -36.63 11.51
C CYS A 157 -54.34 -35.26 11.89
N VAL A 158 -54.64 -34.40 10.91
CA VAL A 158 -55.31 -33.11 11.16
C VAL A 158 -56.71 -33.32 11.73
N ASN A 159 -57.49 -34.24 11.16
CA ASN A 159 -58.83 -34.54 11.66
C ASN A 159 -58.81 -35.08 13.09
N GLU A 160 -57.90 -36.01 13.40
CA GLU A 160 -57.73 -36.52 14.76
C GLU A 160 -57.35 -35.41 15.76
N THR A 161 -56.51 -34.47 15.35
CA THR A 161 -56.01 -33.42 16.25
C THR A 161 -57.02 -32.29 16.45
N VAL A 162 -57.85 -32.00 15.43
CA VAL A 162 -58.99 -31.08 15.52
C VAL A 162 -60.10 -31.68 16.40
N VAL A 163 -60.44 -32.96 16.21
CA VAL A 163 -61.47 -33.65 17.01
C VAL A 163 -61.05 -33.80 18.48
N LYS A 164 -59.78 -34.13 18.75
CA LYS A 164 -59.22 -34.17 20.11
C LYS A 164 -59.28 -32.81 20.80
N LYS A 165 -59.00 -31.71 20.09
CA LYS A 165 -59.11 -30.35 20.65
C LYS A 165 -60.55 -29.94 20.95
N ALA A 166 -61.50 -30.30 20.08
CA ALA A 166 -62.92 -29.98 20.25
C ALA A 166 -63.52 -30.68 21.48
N THR A 167 -63.14 -31.94 21.72
CA THR A 167 -63.63 -32.72 22.88
C THR A 167 -63.06 -32.24 24.22
N THR A 168 -61.78 -31.83 24.27
CA THR A 168 -61.18 -31.22 25.48
C THR A 168 -61.67 -29.80 25.80
N SER A 169 -62.39 -29.14 24.89
CA SER A 169 -62.94 -27.79 25.09
C SER A 169 -64.39 -27.79 25.58
N SER A 170 -65.05 -28.96 25.64
CA SER A 170 -66.45 -29.12 26.08
C SER A 170 -66.58 -29.90 27.40
N SER A 171 -65.48 -30.08 28.13
CA SER A 171 -65.42 -30.57 29.52
C SER A 171 -64.78 -29.49 30.40
#